data_AF-A0A8J3ZMZ3-F1
#
_entry.id   AF-A0A8J3ZMZ3-F1
#
_cell.length_a   1.000
_cell.length_b   1.000
_cell.length_c   1.000
_cell.angle_alpha   90.00
_cell.angle_beta   90.00
_cell.angle_gamma   90.00
#
_symmetry.space_group_name_H-M   'P 1'
#
loop_
_entity.id
_entity.type
_entity.pdbx_description
1 polymer ?
#
loop_
_entity_poly.entity_id
_entity_poly.type
_entity_poly.pdbx_seq_one_letter_code
_entity_poly.pdbx_strand_id
1 'polypeptide(L)'
;MITVGHRFGNSAAGLRDALGAGVDLVEADVHRYRGRLELRHSKWLGRWHLWDRGGVLVRRRDVELPLLRDLLAGADPGRLMLDLKGVHPGLAPALATVLPADTPVWICTQHWWMLRHFAGHRNARLVLSAGSRRGLGRLRATLRAGRPAAGVSVRRDLLTPAVVAELHGSAPAVLTWPVDTEAELVDARRLGVSGVISKNLALLRTLNASDTDR
;
A
#
# COMPACT_ATOMS: atom_id res chain seq x y z
N MET A 1 -5.01 3.57 15.96
CA MET A 1 -3.98 2.83 15.14
C MET A 1 -4.28 3.09 13.66
N ILE A 2 -3.30 3.22 12.76
CA ILE A 2 -3.59 3.46 11.33
C ILE A 2 -4.25 2.22 10.70
N THR A 3 -5.42 2.40 10.11
CA THR A 3 -6.19 1.37 9.40
C THR A 3 -6.10 1.55 7.89
N VAL A 4 -5.70 0.49 7.18
CA VAL A 4 -5.56 0.52 5.73
C VAL A 4 -6.38 -0.57 5.08
N GLY A 5 -7.34 -0.19 4.23
CA GLY A 5 -8.11 -1.11 3.41
C GLY A 5 -7.26 -1.66 2.26
N HIS A 6 -6.84 -2.91 2.34
CA HIS A 6 -6.00 -3.60 1.34
C HIS A 6 -6.77 -3.85 0.03
N ARG A 7 -6.32 -3.23 -1.06
CA ARG A 7 -6.82 -3.37 -2.45
C ARG A 7 -8.21 -2.84 -2.71
N PHE A 8 -8.83 -2.19 -1.74
CA PHE A 8 -10.16 -1.63 -1.92
C PHE A 8 -10.17 -0.51 -2.97
N GLY A 9 -9.04 0.17 -3.19
CA GLY A 9 -8.89 1.15 -4.27
C GLY A 9 -8.77 0.55 -5.67
N ASN A 10 -8.73 -0.78 -5.82
CA ASN A 10 -8.71 -1.43 -7.13
C ASN A 10 -10.09 -1.48 -7.81
N SER A 11 -11.14 -0.94 -7.20
CA SER A 11 -12.48 -0.84 -7.79
C SER A 11 -13.27 0.31 -7.15
N ALA A 12 -14.23 0.88 -7.88
CA ALA A 12 -15.08 1.95 -7.36
C ALA A 12 -15.99 1.48 -6.20
N ALA A 13 -16.49 0.24 -6.26
CA ALA A 13 -17.29 -0.34 -5.17
C ALA A 13 -16.44 -0.54 -3.91
N GLY A 14 -15.27 -1.18 -4.04
CA GLY A 14 -14.37 -1.39 -2.92
C GLY A 14 -13.92 -0.08 -2.26
N LEU A 15 -13.65 0.96 -3.07
CA LEU A 15 -13.32 2.29 -2.57
C LEU A 15 -14.45 2.83 -1.69
N ARG A 16 -15.69 2.83 -2.18
CA ARG A 16 -16.86 3.29 -1.40
C ARG A 16 -17.02 2.50 -0.11
N ASP A 17 -16.89 1.18 -0.18
CA ASP A 17 -17.04 0.31 0.99
C ASP A 17 -15.99 0.61 2.07
N ALA A 18 -14.73 0.80 1.66
CA ALA A 18 -13.64 1.12 2.58
C ALA A 18 -13.78 2.52 3.17
N LEU A 19 -14.13 3.53 2.35
CA LEU A 19 -14.37 4.89 2.84
C LEU A 19 -15.55 4.92 3.81
N GLY A 20 -16.64 4.21 3.51
CA GLY A 20 -17.81 4.06 4.37
C GLY A 20 -17.54 3.21 5.62
N ALA A 21 -16.51 2.37 5.60
CA ALA A 21 -15.98 1.70 6.79
C ALA A 21 -15.11 2.62 7.67
N GLY A 22 -14.84 3.85 7.21
CA GLY A 22 -14.11 4.85 7.99
C GLY A 22 -12.61 4.57 8.11
N VAL A 23 -12.01 3.74 7.25
CA VAL A 23 -10.56 3.46 7.30
C VAL A 23 -9.72 4.72 7.06
N ASP A 24 -8.54 4.82 7.66
CA ASP A 24 -7.66 5.99 7.47
C ASP A 24 -7.18 6.08 6.02
N LEU A 25 -6.77 4.94 5.45
CA LEU A 25 -6.23 4.84 4.10
C LEU A 25 -6.89 3.72 3.31
N VAL A 26 -7.05 3.94 2.00
CA VAL A 26 -7.47 2.93 1.04
C VAL A 26 -6.30 2.62 0.12
N GLU A 27 -5.86 1.36 0.10
CA GLU A 27 -4.75 0.91 -0.73
C GLU A 27 -5.21 0.54 -2.15
N ALA A 28 -4.41 0.93 -3.14
CA ALA A 28 -4.59 0.58 -4.54
C ALA A 28 -3.29 0.11 -5.18
N ASP A 29 -3.36 -1.05 -5.85
CA ASP A 29 -2.25 -1.68 -6.55
C ASP A 29 -2.08 -1.01 -7.93
N VAL A 30 -1.10 -0.10 -8.08
CA VAL A 30 -0.88 0.66 -9.31
C VAL A 30 0.10 -0.06 -10.24
N HIS A 31 -0.32 -0.26 -11.48
CA HIS A 31 0.49 -0.82 -12.54
C HIS A 31 0.54 0.10 -13.76
N ARG A 32 1.61 -0.02 -14.55
CA ARG A 32 1.70 0.64 -15.87
C ARG A 32 1.49 -0.36 -17.00
N TYR A 33 0.63 -0.01 -17.95
CA TYR A 33 0.44 -0.79 -19.17
C TYR A 33 0.07 0.10 -20.36
N ARG A 34 0.82 -0.02 -21.47
CA ARG A 34 0.61 0.73 -22.72
C ARG A 34 0.32 2.23 -22.49
N GLY A 35 1.16 2.86 -21.68
CA GLY A 35 1.06 4.29 -21.37
C GLY A 35 0.00 4.65 -20.31
N ARG A 36 -0.83 3.71 -19.85
CA ARG A 36 -1.87 3.94 -18.84
C ARG A 36 -1.46 3.44 -17.46
N LEU A 37 -2.01 4.07 -16.43
CA LEU A 37 -1.93 3.64 -15.04
C LEU A 37 -3.21 2.92 -14.66
N GLU A 38 -3.09 1.62 -14.42
CA GLU A 38 -4.19 0.68 -14.17
C GLU A 38 -4.15 0.19 -12.73
N LEU A 39 -5.32 0.00 -12.15
CA LEU A 39 -5.49 -0.48 -10.78
C LEU A 39 -5.88 -1.95 -10.83
N ARG A 40 -5.06 -2.83 -10.27
CA ARG A 40 -5.36 -4.28 -10.22
C ARG A 40 -4.42 -5.04 -9.31
N HIS A 41 -4.95 -6.15 -8.79
CA HIS A 41 -4.14 -7.15 -8.12
C HIS A 41 -3.57 -8.23 -9.05
N SER A 42 -4.32 -8.59 -10.09
CA SER A 42 -3.99 -9.71 -10.97
C SER A 42 -2.61 -9.54 -11.59
N LYS A 43 -1.81 -10.59 -11.63
CA LYS A 43 -0.46 -10.59 -12.20
C LYS A 43 -0.51 -10.83 -13.70
N TRP A 44 0.58 -10.45 -14.36
CA TRP A 44 0.82 -10.82 -15.74
C TRP A 44 1.20 -12.28 -15.87
N LEU A 45 0.58 -12.97 -16.84
CA LEU A 45 1.02 -14.27 -17.31
C LEU A 45 1.17 -14.23 -18.84
N GLY A 46 2.35 -13.79 -19.30
CA GLY A 46 2.61 -13.54 -20.71
C GLY A 46 1.83 -12.34 -21.27
N ARG A 47 1.96 -12.08 -22.58
CA ARG A 47 1.49 -10.82 -23.22
C ARG A 47 -0.04 -10.59 -23.16
N TRP A 48 -0.82 -11.65 -23.00
CA TRP A 48 -2.26 -11.62 -23.27
C TRP A 48 -3.13 -11.99 -22.08
N HIS A 49 -2.56 -12.47 -20.98
CA HIS A 49 -3.34 -12.98 -19.86
C HIS A 49 -3.03 -12.29 -18.55
N LEU A 50 -4.07 -12.15 -17.75
CA LEU A 50 -4.00 -11.78 -16.36
C LEU A 50 -4.37 -13.00 -15.52
N TRP A 51 -3.66 -13.17 -14.42
CA TRP A 51 -3.87 -14.26 -13.48
C TRP A 51 -4.12 -13.69 -12.09
N ASP A 52 -5.21 -14.09 -11.44
CA ASP A 52 -5.46 -13.78 -10.04
C ASP A 52 -5.25 -15.02 -9.16
N ARG A 53 -5.01 -14.80 -7.86
CA ARG A 53 -4.74 -15.81 -6.85
C ARG A 53 -5.85 -16.86 -6.69
N GLY A 54 -7.04 -16.63 -7.24
CA GLY A 54 -8.13 -17.58 -7.35
C GLY A 54 -8.00 -18.58 -8.51
N GLY A 55 -6.88 -18.58 -9.25
CA GLY A 55 -6.61 -19.53 -10.32
C GLY A 55 -7.25 -19.19 -11.67
N VAL A 56 -8.05 -18.12 -11.74
CA VAL A 56 -8.72 -17.72 -12.98
C VAL A 56 -7.73 -17.01 -13.89
N LEU A 57 -7.44 -17.65 -15.02
CA LEU A 57 -6.72 -17.04 -16.13
C LEU A 57 -7.72 -16.35 -17.04
N VAL A 58 -7.60 -15.03 -17.18
CA VAL A 58 -8.46 -14.25 -18.06
C VAL A 58 -7.65 -13.61 -19.16
N ARG A 59 -8.23 -13.53 -20.36
CA ARG A 59 -7.64 -12.73 -21.43
C ARG A 59 -7.80 -11.27 -21.05
N ARG A 60 -6.71 -10.53 -21.17
CA ARG A 60 -6.64 -9.14 -20.79
C ARG A 60 -7.65 -8.25 -21.53
N ARG A 61 -7.92 -8.55 -22.80
CA ARG A 61 -8.87 -7.78 -23.63
C ARG A 61 -10.32 -7.93 -23.16
N ASP A 62 -10.62 -8.97 -22.40
CA ASP A 62 -11.96 -9.29 -21.92
C ASP A 62 -12.18 -8.75 -20.48
N VAL A 63 -11.23 -7.97 -19.96
CA VAL A 63 -11.30 -7.38 -18.62
C VAL A 63 -11.20 -5.86 -18.73
N GLU A 64 -12.23 -5.18 -18.26
CA GLU A 64 -12.15 -3.75 -18.01
C GLU A 64 -11.40 -3.50 -16.69
N LEU A 65 -10.35 -2.70 -16.76
CA LEU A 65 -9.50 -2.39 -15.61
C LEU A 65 -9.69 -0.93 -15.21
N PRO A 66 -9.98 -0.65 -13.93
CA PRO A 66 -10.06 0.71 -13.42
C PRO A 66 -8.74 1.45 -13.63
N LEU A 67 -8.83 2.75 -13.90
CA LEU A 67 -7.67 3.60 -14.12
C LEU A 67 -7.44 4.49 -12.92
N LEU A 68 -6.17 4.81 -12.68
CA LEU A 68 -5.80 5.68 -11.57
C LEU A 68 -6.51 7.03 -11.61
N ARG A 69 -6.70 7.62 -12.80
CA ARG A 69 -7.40 8.90 -12.96
C ARG A 69 -8.83 8.86 -12.40
N ASP A 70 -9.51 7.72 -12.51
CA ASP A 70 -10.90 7.58 -12.08
C ASP A 70 -10.94 7.43 -10.55
N LEU A 71 -9.94 6.75 -9.95
CA LEU A 71 -9.74 6.72 -8.50
C LEU A 71 -9.46 8.11 -7.93
N LEU A 72 -8.54 8.86 -8.55
CA LEU A 72 -8.18 10.22 -8.11
C LEU A 72 -9.34 11.21 -8.23
N ALA A 73 -10.25 11.02 -9.19
CA ALA A 73 -11.45 11.83 -9.31
C ALA A 73 -12.51 11.49 -8.25
N GLY A 74 -12.50 10.25 -7.71
CA GLY A 74 -13.52 9.73 -6.81
C GLY A 74 -13.15 9.67 -5.33
N ALA A 75 -11.92 10.05 -4.96
CA ALA A 75 -11.45 10.02 -3.58
C ALA A 75 -10.53 11.20 -3.25
N ASP A 76 -10.56 11.61 -1.98
CA ASP A 76 -9.52 12.46 -1.41
C ASP A 76 -8.17 11.72 -1.50
N PRO A 77 -7.17 12.27 -2.24
CA PRO A 77 -5.85 11.66 -2.35
C PRO A 77 -5.16 11.44 -0.99
N GLY A 78 -5.47 12.28 0.01
CA GLY A 78 -4.92 12.16 1.37
C GLY A 78 -5.32 10.86 2.06
N ARG A 79 -6.41 10.24 1.60
CA ARG A 79 -6.90 8.93 2.06
C ARG A 79 -6.42 7.76 1.20
N LEU A 80 -5.50 7.98 0.25
CA LEU A 80 -5.00 6.94 -0.64
C LEU A 80 -3.59 6.48 -0.27
N MET A 81 -3.38 5.17 -0.40
CA MET A 81 -2.08 4.53 -0.40
C MET A 81 -1.85 3.79 -1.72
N LEU A 82 -0.96 4.31 -2.55
CA LEU A 82 -0.68 3.77 -3.88
C LEU A 82 0.53 2.82 -3.81
N ASP A 83 0.31 1.52 -4.01
CA ASP A 83 1.38 0.52 -4.09
C ASP A 83 1.85 0.33 -5.53
N LEU A 84 3.08 0.75 -5.83
CA LEU A 84 3.66 0.62 -7.16
C LEU A 84 4.11 -0.82 -7.40
N LYS A 85 3.39 -1.49 -8.30
CA LYS A 85 3.59 -2.90 -8.60
C LYS A 85 4.38 -3.15 -9.88
N GLY A 86 5.39 -4.00 -9.74
CA GLY A 86 6.28 -4.43 -10.82
C GLY A 86 7.54 -3.56 -10.91
N VAL A 87 8.34 -3.79 -11.95
CA VAL A 87 9.67 -3.16 -12.13
C VAL A 87 9.73 -2.20 -13.32
N HIS A 88 8.59 -1.86 -13.91
CA HIS A 88 8.56 -1.06 -15.14
C HIS A 88 9.18 0.34 -14.91
N PRO A 89 10.23 0.76 -15.66
CA PRO A 89 10.95 2.02 -15.41
C PRO A 89 10.04 3.26 -15.47
N GLY A 90 9.11 3.31 -16.42
CA GLY A 90 8.16 4.42 -16.55
C GLY A 90 6.97 4.43 -15.57
N LEU A 91 6.84 3.49 -14.62
CA LEU A 91 5.69 3.48 -13.69
C LEU A 91 5.70 4.70 -12.77
N ALA A 92 6.77 4.88 -11.99
CA ALA A 92 6.88 5.99 -11.06
C ALA A 92 6.93 7.37 -11.75
N PRO A 93 7.68 7.57 -12.86
CA PRO A 93 7.60 8.82 -13.61
C PRO A 93 6.18 9.16 -14.09
N ALA A 94 5.45 8.19 -14.64
CA ALA A 94 4.09 8.44 -15.11
C ALA A 94 3.15 8.82 -13.95
N LEU A 95 3.31 8.19 -12.78
CA LEU A 95 2.54 8.57 -11.59
C LEU A 95 2.92 9.97 -11.11
N ALA A 96 4.21 10.30 -11.05
CA ALA A 96 4.68 11.61 -10.62
C ALA A 96 4.16 12.75 -11.51
N THR A 97 3.96 12.50 -12.81
CA THR A 97 3.38 13.49 -13.75
C THR A 97 1.91 13.78 -13.48
N VAL A 98 1.13 12.79 -13.04
CA VAL A 98 -0.33 12.96 -12.82
C VAL A 98 -0.67 13.41 -11.41
N LEU A 99 0.27 13.33 -10.46
CA LEU A 99 0.11 13.83 -9.11
C LEU A 99 0.68 15.25 -8.99
N PRO A 100 -0.13 16.28 -8.71
CA PRO A 100 0.36 17.58 -8.29
C PRO A 100 1.36 17.46 -7.13
N ALA A 101 2.38 18.32 -7.10
CA ALA A 101 3.48 18.25 -6.11
C ALA A 101 3.00 18.31 -4.65
N ASP A 102 1.91 19.03 -4.40
CA ASP A 102 1.33 19.23 -3.07
C ASP A 102 0.20 18.24 -2.76
N THR A 103 0.01 17.20 -3.58
CA THR A 103 -1.00 16.17 -3.31
C THR A 103 -0.61 15.35 -2.08
N PRO A 104 -1.40 15.38 -1.00
CA PRO A 104 -1.18 14.46 0.11
C PRO A 104 -1.51 13.05 -0.37
N VAL A 105 -0.56 12.13 -0.31
CA VAL A 105 -0.77 10.73 -0.72
C VAL A 105 0.30 9.84 -0.13
N TRP A 106 -0.05 8.60 0.22
CA TRP A 106 0.93 7.59 0.60
C TRP A 106 1.38 6.82 -0.64
N ILE A 107 2.68 6.67 -0.84
CA ILE A 107 3.24 5.91 -1.98
C ILE A 107 4.16 4.84 -1.42
N CYS A 108 3.86 3.58 -1.70
CA CYS A 108 4.67 2.47 -1.26
C CYS A 108 5.13 1.59 -2.43
N THR A 109 6.24 0.88 -2.23
CA THR A 109 6.71 -0.14 -3.17
C THR A 109 7.82 -0.98 -2.55
N GLN A 110 8.03 -2.19 -3.06
CA GLN A 110 9.21 -3.00 -2.74
C GLN A 110 10.44 -2.62 -3.61
N HIS A 111 10.24 -1.79 -4.64
CA HIS A 111 11.28 -1.33 -5.56
C HIS A 111 11.65 0.12 -5.28
N TRP A 112 12.29 0.39 -4.13
CA TRP A 112 12.49 1.74 -3.56
C TRP A 112 13.20 2.75 -4.47
N TRP A 113 13.92 2.30 -5.49
CA TRP A 113 14.48 3.20 -6.50
C TRP A 113 13.39 4.00 -7.22
N MET A 114 12.14 3.53 -7.27
CA MET A 114 11.00 4.24 -7.84
C MET A 114 10.62 5.47 -7.03
N LEU A 115 10.84 5.44 -5.70
CA LEU A 115 10.43 6.53 -4.81
C LEU A 115 11.21 7.83 -5.06
N ARG A 116 12.38 7.76 -5.70
CA ARG A 116 13.19 8.94 -6.05
C ARG A 116 12.46 9.91 -6.99
N HIS A 117 11.48 9.42 -7.76
CA HIS A 117 10.71 10.26 -8.67
C HIS A 117 9.71 11.18 -7.95
N PHE A 118 9.52 11.00 -6.65
CA PHE A 118 8.63 11.80 -5.81
C PHE A 118 9.40 12.73 -4.87
N ALA A 119 10.71 12.93 -5.07
CA ALA A 119 11.53 13.79 -4.21
C ALA A 119 11.05 15.26 -4.20
N GLY A 120 10.36 15.71 -5.26
CA GLY A 120 9.74 17.04 -5.33
C GLY A 120 8.31 17.12 -4.81
N HIS A 121 7.69 15.99 -4.44
CA HIS A 121 6.30 15.95 -3.96
C HIS A 121 6.28 16.11 -2.44
N ARG A 122 6.08 17.35 -1.98
CA ARG A 122 6.25 17.74 -0.57
C ARG A 122 5.29 17.05 0.38
N ASN A 123 4.08 16.73 -0.11
CA ASN A 123 3.02 16.10 0.69
C ASN A 123 2.94 14.58 0.45
N ALA A 124 3.81 14.01 -0.39
CA ALA A 124 3.87 12.58 -0.58
C ALA A 124 4.57 11.89 0.60
N ARG A 125 3.90 10.93 1.22
CA ARG A 125 4.45 10.06 2.26
C ARG A 125 5.05 8.82 1.62
N LEU A 126 6.36 8.81 1.46
CA LEU A 126 7.10 7.72 0.82
C LEU A 126 7.33 6.57 1.82
N VAL A 127 6.81 5.39 1.48
CA VAL A 127 6.82 4.20 2.33
C VAL A 127 7.67 3.08 1.71
N LEU A 128 8.67 2.61 2.46
CA LEU A 128 9.50 1.48 2.04
C LEU A 128 8.80 0.16 2.36
N SER A 129 8.45 -0.63 1.35
CA SER A 129 7.80 -1.94 1.56
C SER A 129 8.80 -3.10 1.54
N ALA A 130 8.62 -4.09 2.42
CA ALA A 130 9.41 -5.31 2.48
C ALA A 130 8.53 -6.56 2.66
N GLY A 131 8.51 -7.43 1.64
CA GLY A 131 7.73 -8.67 1.62
C GLY A 131 8.54 -9.96 1.74
N SER A 132 9.83 -9.89 2.08
CA SER A 132 10.70 -11.06 2.26
C SER A 132 11.82 -10.79 3.27
N ARG A 133 12.43 -11.85 3.84
CA ARG A 133 13.58 -11.73 4.75
C ARG A 133 14.73 -10.92 4.14
N ARG A 134 15.07 -11.18 2.87
CA ARG A 134 16.06 -10.40 2.11
C ARG A 134 15.64 -8.93 1.98
N GLY A 135 14.37 -8.68 1.70
CA GLY A 135 13.78 -7.34 1.68
C GLY A 135 13.91 -6.61 3.02
N LEU A 136 13.57 -7.27 4.12
CA LEU A 136 13.71 -6.73 5.48
C LEU A 136 15.17 -6.44 5.83
N GLY A 137 16.10 -7.33 5.47
CA GLY A 137 17.54 -7.10 5.66
C GLY A 137 18.01 -5.82 4.95
N ARG A 138 17.60 -5.63 3.69
CA ARG A 138 17.89 -4.39 2.93
C ARG A 138 17.22 -3.16 3.54
N LEU A 139 16.03 -3.31 4.10
CA LEU A 139 15.25 -2.20 4.67
C LEU A 139 15.99 -1.67 5.89
N ARG A 140 16.34 -2.58 6.80
CA ARG A 140 17.12 -2.27 7.99
C ARG A 140 18.48 -1.65 7.65
N ALA A 141 19.19 -2.17 6.64
CA ALA A 141 20.44 -1.56 6.18
C ALA A 141 20.24 -0.14 5.61
N THR A 142 19.15 0.07 4.86
CA THR A 142 18.80 1.37 4.28
C THR A 142 18.50 2.42 5.35
N LEU A 143 17.74 2.04 6.37
CA LEU A 143 17.39 2.93 7.48
C LEU A 143 18.61 3.25 8.35
N ARG A 144 19.46 2.27 8.65
CA ARG A 144 20.73 2.49 9.37
C ARG A 144 21.69 3.41 8.62
N ALA A 145 21.63 3.44 7.29
CA ALA A 145 22.38 4.37 6.47
C ALA A 145 21.78 5.80 6.46
N GLY A 146 20.77 6.08 7.30
CA GLY A 146 20.19 7.41 7.47
C GLY A 146 19.22 7.83 6.36
N ARG A 147 18.73 6.90 5.53
CA ARG A 147 17.73 7.26 4.49
C ARG A 147 16.35 7.40 5.12
N PRO A 148 15.78 8.62 5.17
CA PRO A 148 14.49 8.84 5.81
C PRO A 148 13.37 8.16 5.02
N ALA A 149 12.36 7.69 5.73
CA ALA A 149 11.11 7.20 5.17
C ALA A 149 9.95 7.75 5.99
N ALA A 150 8.86 8.16 5.32
CA ALA A 150 7.65 8.59 6.02
C ALA A 150 6.98 7.40 6.74
N GLY A 151 7.26 6.18 6.28
CA GLY A 151 6.90 4.95 6.95
C GLY A 151 7.55 3.72 6.30
N VAL A 152 7.31 2.58 6.90
CA VAL A 152 7.67 1.27 6.36
C VAL A 152 6.45 0.35 6.35
N SER A 153 6.38 -0.56 5.38
CA SER A 153 5.30 -1.54 5.28
C SER A 153 5.90 -2.94 5.16
N VAL A 154 5.77 -3.75 6.21
CA VAL A 154 6.49 -5.04 6.32
C VAL A 154 5.51 -6.18 6.50
N ARG A 155 5.75 -7.28 5.79
CA ARG A 155 4.94 -8.50 5.93
C ARG A 155 5.01 -9.03 7.37
N ARG A 156 3.86 -9.33 7.99
CA ARG A 156 3.71 -9.62 9.43
C ARG A 156 4.61 -10.74 9.94
N ASP A 157 4.73 -11.83 9.16
CA ASP A 157 5.56 -13.00 9.49
C ASP A 157 7.08 -12.71 9.53
N LEU A 158 7.51 -11.51 9.15
CA LEU A 158 8.90 -11.06 9.23
C LEU A 158 9.18 -10.21 10.47
N LEU A 159 8.14 -9.87 11.25
CA LEU A 159 8.24 -8.94 12.37
C LEU A 159 8.37 -9.68 13.71
N THR A 160 9.17 -9.07 14.58
CA THR A 160 9.21 -9.33 16.02
C THR A 160 9.12 -7.99 16.74
N PRO A 161 8.78 -7.94 18.04
CA PRO A 161 8.76 -6.67 18.77
C PRO A 161 10.10 -5.91 18.70
N ALA A 162 11.22 -6.64 18.76
CA ALA A 162 12.55 -6.04 18.61
C ALA A 162 12.78 -5.42 17.22
N VAL A 163 12.32 -6.10 16.16
CA VAL A 163 12.40 -5.56 14.79
C VAL A 163 11.52 -4.31 14.66
N VAL A 164 10.30 -4.33 15.22
CA VAL A 164 9.40 -3.17 15.17
C VAL A 164 9.99 -1.98 15.93
N ALA A 165 10.56 -2.20 17.12
CA ALA A 165 11.24 -1.16 17.88
C ALA A 165 12.43 -0.55 17.10
N GLU A 166 13.24 -1.37 16.43
CA GLU A 166 14.31 -0.89 15.54
C GLU A 166 13.75 -0.01 14.41
N LEU A 167 12.66 -0.44 13.76
CA LEU A 167 12.07 0.30 12.66
C LEU A 167 11.49 1.66 13.11
N HIS A 168 10.85 1.71 14.27
CA HIS A 168 10.36 2.97 14.87
C HIS A 168 11.47 3.98 15.14
N GLY A 169 12.69 3.51 15.44
CA GLY A 169 13.86 4.37 15.58
C GLY A 169 14.26 5.13 14.31
N SER A 170 13.69 4.80 13.15
CA SER A 170 14.05 5.42 11.86
C SER A 170 12.86 5.80 10.97
N ALA A 171 11.64 5.37 11.30
CA ALA A 171 10.45 5.64 10.52
C ALA A 171 9.26 5.97 11.45
N PRO A 172 8.51 7.07 11.22
CA PRO A 172 7.38 7.44 12.07
C PRO A 172 6.22 6.43 12.08
N ALA A 173 6.08 5.64 11.01
CA ALA A 173 5.02 4.66 10.88
C ALA A 173 5.56 3.28 10.46
N VAL A 174 5.23 2.25 11.24
CA VAL A 174 5.46 0.85 10.90
C VAL A 174 4.11 0.21 10.60
N LEU A 175 3.84 -0.07 9.33
CA LEU A 175 2.63 -0.73 8.87
C LEU A 175 2.91 -2.22 8.63
N THR A 176 1.90 -3.08 8.85
CA THR A 176 2.03 -4.52 8.57
C THR A 176 0.87 -5.13 7.81
N TRP A 177 1.16 -6.21 7.09
CA TRP A 177 0.22 -6.93 6.24
C TRP A 177 0.57 -8.42 6.12
N PRO A 178 -0.41 -9.30 5.80
CA PRO A 178 -1.85 -9.07 5.98
C PRO A 178 -2.25 -9.20 7.46
N VAL A 179 -3.37 -8.57 7.82
CA VAL A 179 -4.03 -8.70 9.14
C VAL A 179 -5.53 -8.86 8.88
N ASP A 180 -6.00 -10.07 8.60
CA ASP A 180 -7.36 -10.32 8.12
C ASP A 180 -8.26 -10.99 9.18
N THR A 181 -7.70 -11.37 10.34
CA THR A 181 -8.41 -12.03 11.44
C THR A 181 -8.11 -11.38 12.80
N GLU A 182 -8.97 -11.63 13.80
CA GLU A 182 -8.78 -11.11 15.17
C GLU A 182 -7.46 -11.59 15.80
N ALA A 183 -7.10 -12.86 15.61
CA ALA A 183 -5.84 -13.40 16.11
C ALA A 183 -4.61 -12.68 15.51
N GLU A 184 -4.69 -12.33 14.23
CA GLU A 184 -3.63 -11.56 13.56
C GLU A 184 -3.59 -10.11 14.04
N LEU A 185 -4.74 -9.52 14.38
CA LEU A 185 -4.81 -8.18 14.96
C LEU A 185 -4.21 -8.16 16.37
N VAL A 186 -4.52 -9.16 17.20
CA VAL A 186 -3.90 -9.33 18.53
C VAL A 186 -2.38 -9.46 18.39
N ASP A 187 -1.89 -10.27 17.45
CA ASP A 187 -0.47 -10.38 17.17
C ASP A 187 0.14 -9.06 16.66
N ALA A 188 -0.53 -8.34 15.77
CA ALA A 188 -0.08 -7.02 15.29
C ALA A 188 0.03 -6.00 16.44
N ARG A 189 -0.94 -5.97 17.36
CA ARG A 189 -0.88 -5.14 18.58
C ARG A 189 0.29 -5.54 19.47
N ARG A 190 0.50 -6.85 19.70
CA ARG A 190 1.65 -7.37 20.47
C ARG A 190 2.99 -7.01 19.84
N LEU A 191 3.07 -6.97 18.52
CA LEU A 191 4.26 -6.54 17.78
C LEU A 191 4.56 -5.04 17.95
N GLY A 192 3.57 -4.21 18.30
CA GLY A 192 3.74 -2.77 18.53
C GLY A 192 3.77 -1.94 17.23
N VAL A 193 3.12 -2.40 16.16
CA VAL A 193 3.06 -1.69 14.87
C VAL A 193 2.17 -0.44 14.96
N SER A 194 2.44 0.58 14.13
CA SER A 194 1.61 1.80 14.04
C SER A 194 0.30 1.59 13.29
N GLY A 195 0.26 0.58 12.40
CA GLY A 195 -0.89 0.36 11.55
C GLY A 195 -0.95 -1.03 10.90
N VAL A 196 -2.16 -1.36 10.47
CA VAL A 196 -2.50 -2.66 9.87
C VAL A 196 -3.15 -2.49 8.52
N ILE A 197 -2.82 -3.38 7.60
CA ILE A 197 -3.37 -3.41 6.24
C ILE A 197 -4.16 -4.72 6.08
N SER A 198 -5.47 -4.58 5.86
CA SER A 198 -6.43 -5.67 5.95
C SER A 198 -7.42 -5.67 4.80
N LYS A 199 -7.85 -6.86 4.38
CA LYS A 199 -9.00 -7.08 3.51
C LYS A 199 -10.32 -7.15 4.28
N ASN A 200 -10.27 -7.26 5.61
CA ASN A 200 -11.44 -7.42 6.45
C ASN A 200 -11.92 -6.06 6.96
N LEU A 201 -12.85 -5.42 6.23
CA LEU A 201 -13.40 -4.12 6.63
C LEU A 201 -14.19 -4.18 7.94
N ALA A 202 -14.85 -5.29 8.24
CA ALA A 202 -15.56 -5.44 9.51
C ALA A 202 -14.57 -5.37 10.69
N LEU A 203 -13.43 -6.06 10.58
CA LEU A 203 -12.34 -5.97 11.55
C LEU A 203 -11.81 -4.53 11.67
N LEU A 204 -11.53 -3.85 10.56
CA LEU A 204 -11.04 -2.46 10.59
C LEU A 204 -12.04 -1.49 11.22
N ARG A 205 -13.36 -1.67 11.02
CA ARG A 205 -14.39 -0.84 11.66
C ARG A 205 -14.31 -0.88 13.19
N THR A 206 -14.03 -2.05 13.77
CA THR A 206 -13.95 -2.19 15.24
C THR A 206 -12.82 -1.36 15.85
N LEU A 207 -11.73 -1.14 15.09
CA LEU A 207 -10.60 -0.32 15.53
C LEU A 207 -10.94 1.16 15.61
N ASN A 208 -11.74 1.66 14.67
CA ASN A 208 -12.06 3.08 14.60
C ASN A 208 -13.18 3.46 15.58
N ALA A 209 -14.12 2.54 15.83
CA ALA A 209 -15.12 2.73 16.89
C ALA A 209 -14.47 2.86 18.28
N SER A 210 -13.38 2.13 18.52
CA SER A 210 -12.68 2.12 19.82
C SER A 210 -11.87 3.40 20.10
N ASP A 211 -11.51 4.16 19.06
CA ASP A 211 -10.77 5.43 19.18
C ASP A 211 -11.72 6.65 19.32
N THR A 212 -13.04 6.48 19.14
CA THR A 212 -14.04 7.57 19.29
C THR A 212 -14.61 7.67 20.72
N ASP A 213 -14.47 6.61 21.53
CA ASP A 213 -14.90 6.55 22.94
C ASP A 213 -13.78 6.91 23.94
N ARG A 214 -12.71 7.58 23.50
CA ARG A 214 -11.59 8.07 24.33
C ARG A 214 -11.38 9.56 24.13
#